data_AF-A0AAE3XMB8-F1
#
_entry.id   AF-A0AAE3XMB8-F1
#
_cell.length_a   1.000
_cell.length_b   1.000
_cell.length_c   1.000
_cell.angle_alpha   90.00
_cell.angle_beta   90.00
_cell.angle_gamma   90.00
#
_symmetry.space_group_name_H-M   'P 1'
#
loop_
_entity.id
_entity.type
_entity.pdbx_description
1 polymer ?
#
loop_
_entity_poly.entity_id
_entity_poly.type
_entity_poly.pdbx_seq_one_letter_code
_entity_poly.pdbx_strand_id
1 'polypeptide(L)'
;MNLSLEYLNGLANQILLISSLLGGFSIAIVSNLLTDKTKGQITNRIFQVTTLAAGSFLVSVFAMTKIVMMTTKGYPENISSETLETSNIIGSISFLLGITFLCFVIVLSGWTKSKQLGIFTTIVGIITFTFIFMTITNIA
;
A
#
# COMPACT_ATOMS: atom_id res chain seq x y z
N MET A 1 -19.80 -13.81 -6.41
CA MET A 1 -20.23 -13.37 -5.05
C MET A 1 -20.90 -12.02 -5.22
N ASN A 2 -22.22 -11.90 -5.00
CA ASN A 2 -22.93 -10.61 -5.21
C ASN A 2 -22.71 -9.69 -4.00
N LEU A 3 -21.60 -8.96 -4.02
CA LEU A 3 -21.36 -7.85 -3.09
C LEU A 3 -22.28 -6.68 -3.45
N SER A 4 -22.89 -6.02 -2.45
CA SER A 4 -23.70 -4.84 -2.71
C SER A 4 -22.83 -3.67 -3.19
N LEU A 5 -23.37 -2.84 -4.08
CA LEU A 5 -22.66 -1.65 -4.56
C LEU A 5 -22.30 -0.68 -3.42
N GLU A 6 -23.17 -0.59 -2.42
CA GLU A 6 -22.95 0.22 -1.22
C GLU A 6 -21.74 -0.27 -0.40
N TYR A 7 -21.62 -1.59 -0.21
CA TYR A 7 -20.47 -2.18 0.48
C TYR A 7 -19.17 -1.93 -0.31
N LEU A 8 -19.19 -2.15 -1.63
CA LEU A 8 -18.03 -1.93 -2.49
C LEU A 8 -17.60 -0.46 -2.50
N ASN A 9 -18.55 0.47 -2.50
CA ASN A 9 -18.25 1.90 -2.38
C ASN A 9 -17.62 2.23 -1.02
N GLY A 10 -18.17 1.71 0.07
CA GLY A 10 -17.62 1.90 1.42
C GLY A 10 -16.19 1.35 1.56
N LEU A 11 -15.95 0.13 1.07
CA LEU A 11 -14.65 -0.50 1.05
C LEU A 11 -13.65 0.30 0.20
N ALA A 12 -14.06 0.70 -1.01
CA ALA A 12 -13.21 1.47 -1.91
C ALA A 12 -12.81 2.82 -1.32
N ASN A 13 -13.72 3.52 -0.63
CA ASN A 13 -13.41 4.77 0.06
C ASN A 13 -12.38 4.59 1.18
N GLN A 14 -12.48 3.53 1.97
CA GLN A 14 -11.52 3.25 3.04
C GLN A 14 -10.13 2.94 2.47
N ILE A 15 -10.05 2.06 1.47
CA ILE A 15 -8.78 1.72 0.82
C ILE A 15 -8.18 2.96 0.13
N LEU A 16 -9.00 3.78 -0.53
CA LEU A 16 -8.57 5.03 -1.15
C LEU A 16 -7.96 5.99 -0.11
N LEU A 17 -8.61 6.18 1.04
CA LEU A 17 -8.10 7.04 2.11
C LEU A 17 -6.76 6.52 2.67
N ILE A 18 -6.66 5.22 2.96
CA ILE A 18 -5.42 4.64 3.49
C ILE A 18 -4.31 4.69 2.43
N SER A 19 -4.59 4.30 1.19
CA SER A 19 -3.62 4.32 0.09
C SER A 19 -3.13 5.73 -0.23
N SER A 20 -4.01 6.74 -0.23
CA SER A 20 -3.60 8.13 -0.49
C SER A 20 -2.70 8.67 0.63
N LEU A 21 -3.04 8.38 1.90
CA LEU A 21 -2.21 8.76 3.05
C LEU A 21 -0.84 8.09 3.02
N LEU A 22 -0.81 6.76 2.91
CA LEU A 22 0.44 5.98 2.90
C LEU A 22 1.27 6.24 1.65
N GLY A 23 0.63 6.45 0.50
CA GLY A 23 1.28 6.87 -0.74
C GLY A 23 1.96 8.24 -0.57
N GLY A 24 1.28 9.21 0.03
CA GLY A 24 1.86 10.53 0.35
C GLY A 24 3.08 10.44 1.26
N PHE A 25 2.99 9.66 2.36
CA PHE A 25 4.14 9.41 3.24
C PHE A 25 5.31 8.74 2.50
N SER A 26 5.02 7.77 1.63
CA SER A 26 6.04 7.07 0.85
C SER A 26 6.76 8.03 -0.10
N ILE A 27 6.03 8.91 -0.79
CA ILE A 27 6.62 9.93 -1.67
C ILE A 27 7.48 10.92 -0.87
N ALA A 28 7.03 11.35 0.31
CA ALA A 28 7.82 12.22 1.18
C ALA A 28 9.15 11.58 1.60
N ILE A 29 9.14 10.29 1.93
CA ILE A 29 10.37 9.53 2.23
C ILE A 29 11.28 9.48 1.00
N VAL A 30 10.75 9.16 -0.18
CA VAL A 30 11.53 9.16 -1.44
C VAL A 30 12.16 10.52 -1.70
N SER A 31 11.40 11.61 -1.54
CA SER A 31 11.89 12.97 -1.72
C SER A 31 13.03 13.30 -0.75
N ASN A 32 12.90 12.94 0.52
CA ASN A 32 13.95 13.16 1.52
C ASN A 32 15.22 12.39 1.16
N LEU A 33 15.09 11.12 0.76
CA LEU A 33 16.21 10.28 0.35
C LEU A 33 16.88 10.77 -0.94
N LEU A 34 16.14 11.41 -1.84
CA LEU A 34 16.69 11.99 -3.07
C LEU A 34 17.63 13.17 -2.77
N THR A 35 17.32 13.93 -1.72
CA THR A 35 18.14 15.07 -1.27
C THR A 35 19.26 14.68 -0.31
N ASP A 36 19.25 13.44 0.18
CA ASP A 36 20.25 12.95 1.11
C ASP A 36 21.60 12.71 0.39
N LYS A 37 22.67 13.24 0.97
CA LYS A 37 24.04 13.10 0.44
C LYS A 37 24.69 11.78 0.87
N THR A 38 24.07 11.03 1.78
CA THR A 38 24.60 9.76 2.27
C THR A 38 24.47 8.65 1.22
N LYS A 39 25.60 8.26 0.63
CA LYS A 39 25.67 7.17 -0.35
C LYS A 39 25.87 5.82 0.35
N GLY A 40 24.78 5.26 0.86
CA GLY A 40 24.75 3.90 1.42
C GLY A 40 24.02 2.90 0.53
N GLN A 41 24.52 1.66 0.44
CA GLN A 41 23.81 0.59 -0.29
C GLN A 41 22.41 0.34 0.30
N ILE A 42 22.28 0.44 1.63
CA ILE A 42 21.00 0.27 2.34
C ILE A 42 20.06 1.43 2.02
N THR A 43 20.56 2.67 2.04
CA THR A 43 19.80 3.88 1.66
C THR A 43 19.24 3.75 0.23
N ASN A 44 20.05 3.26 -0.72
CA ASN A 44 19.61 3.05 -2.10
C ASN A 44 18.51 1.97 -2.21
N ARG A 45 18.61 0.88 -1.43
CA ARG A 45 17.54 -0.13 -1.36
C ARG A 45 16.26 0.44 -0.77
N ILE A 46 16.35 1.26 0.27
CA ILE A 46 15.18 1.94 0.85
C ILE A 46 14.54 2.85 -0.21
N PHE A 47 15.32 3.61 -0.96
CA PHE A 47 14.81 4.45 -2.05
C PHE A 47 14.00 3.64 -3.06
N GLN A 48 14.56 2.52 -3.54
CA GLN A 48 13.90 1.64 -4.51
C GLN A 48 12.61 1.05 -3.96
N VAL A 49 12.64 0.47 -2.75
CA VAL A 49 11.47 -0.18 -2.13
C VAL A 49 10.38 0.84 -1.79
N THR A 50 10.76 2.03 -1.30
CA THR A 50 9.79 3.10 -1.01
C THR A 50 9.13 3.63 -2.29
N THR A 51 9.89 3.71 -3.39
CA THR A 51 9.34 4.07 -4.70
C THR A 51 8.33 3.04 -5.19
N LEU A 52 8.64 1.74 -5.02
CA LEU A 52 7.70 0.66 -5.31
C LEU A 52 6.43 0.78 -4.45
N ALA A 53 6.58 1.04 -3.14
CA ALA A 53 5.45 1.24 -2.24
C ALA A 53 4.55 2.39 -2.69
N ALA A 54 5.14 3.57 -2.96
CA ALA A 54 4.42 4.74 -3.44
C ALA A 54 3.67 4.45 -4.75
N GLY A 55 4.33 3.79 -5.71
CA GLY A 55 3.72 3.38 -6.97
C GLY A 55 2.54 2.42 -6.77
N SER A 56 2.70 1.40 -5.92
CA SER A 56 1.62 0.46 -5.61
C SER A 56 0.42 1.13 -4.96
N PHE A 57 0.62 2.06 -4.02
CA PHE A 57 -0.48 2.83 -3.45
C PHE A 57 -1.15 3.75 -4.47
N LEU A 58 -0.39 4.36 -5.39
CA LEU A 58 -0.95 5.19 -6.44
C LEU A 58 -1.86 4.36 -7.38
N VAL A 59 -1.44 3.16 -7.77
CA VAL A 59 -2.30 2.24 -8.55
C VAL A 59 -3.57 1.90 -7.78
N SER A 60 -3.46 1.61 -6.48
CA SER A 60 -4.61 1.34 -5.62
C SER A 60 -5.58 2.53 -5.55
N VAL A 61 -5.07 3.76 -5.40
CA VAL A 61 -5.89 4.99 -5.38
C VAL A 61 -6.71 5.10 -6.67
N PHE A 62 -6.10 4.96 -7.85
CA PHE A 62 -6.83 5.08 -9.11
C PHE A 62 -7.84 3.96 -9.31
N ALA A 63 -7.48 2.72 -8.96
CA ALA A 63 -8.39 1.58 -9.06
C ALA A 63 -9.63 1.75 -8.16
N MET A 64 -9.43 2.18 -6.90
CA MET A 64 -10.51 2.40 -5.94
C MET A 64 -11.35 3.64 -6.28
N THR A 65 -10.72 4.71 -6.79
CA THR A 65 -11.44 5.89 -7.30
C THR A 65 -12.40 5.49 -8.41
N LYS A 66 -11.97 4.64 -9.33
CA LYS A 66 -12.82 4.12 -10.40
C LYS A 66 -14.03 3.37 -9.84
N ILE A 67 -13.86 2.52 -8.83
CA ILE A 67 -14.97 1.82 -8.17
C ILE A 67 -15.94 2.82 -7.52
N VAL A 68 -15.42 3.82 -6.79
CA VAL A 68 -16.26 4.86 -6.17
C VAL A 68 -17.08 5.58 -7.23
N MET A 69 -16.48 5.99 -8.35
CA MET A 69 -17.18 6.64 -9.46
C MET A 69 -18.30 5.76 -10.05
N MET A 70 -17.99 4.49 -10.35
CA MET A 70 -18.96 3.55 -10.94
C MET A 70 -20.12 3.18 -9.99
N THR A 71 -19.89 3.25 -8.67
CA THR A 71 -20.88 2.87 -7.65
C THR A 71 -21.66 4.07 -7.10
N THR A 72 -21.33 5.30 -7.51
CA THR A 72 -22.02 6.52 -7.07
C THR A 72 -23.31 6.74 -7.86
N LYS A 73 -24.37 7.21 -7.19
CA LYS A 73 -25.65 7.53 -7.83
C LYS A 73 -25.44 8.59 -8.92
N GLY A 74 -25.99 8.35 -10.11
CA GLY A 74 -25.85 9.24 -11.26
C GLY A 74 -24.72 8.89 -12.22
N TYR A 75 -24.05 7.73 -12.04
CA TYR A 75 -23.13 7.19 -13.05
C TYR A 75 -23.90 6.90 -14.36
N PRO A 76 -23.47 7.47 -15.52
CA PRO A 76 -24.27 7.48 -16.74
C PRO A 76 -24.22 6.17 -17.54
N GLU A 77 -23.25 5.30 -17.27
CA GLU A 77 -23.07 4.04 -18.00
C GLU A 77 -23.61 2.84 -17.22
N ASN A 78 -23.93 1.76 -17.93
CA ASN A 78 -24.28 0.50 -17.30
C ASN A 78 -23.06 -0.07 -16.57
N ILE A 79 -23.22 -0.38 -15.28
CA ILE A 79 -22.17 -0.96 -14.46
C ILE A 79 -21.86 -2.37 -14.97
N SER A 80 -20.70 -2.55 -15.61
CA SER A 80 -20.19 -3.87 -15.97
C SER A 80 -19.56 -4.53 -14.74
N SER A 81 -20.13 -5.66 -14.31
CA SER A 81 -19.62 -6.46 -13.18
C SER A 81 -18.15 -6.86 -13.39
N GLU A 82 -17.76 -7.19 -14.62
CA GLU A 82 -16.38 -7.56 -14.97
C GLU A 82 -15.40 -6.40 -14.77
N THR A 83 -15.80 -5.19 -15.15
CA THR A 83 -14.97 -3.98 -14.97
C THR A 83 -14.79 -3.66 -13.49
N LEU A 84 -15.84 -3.88 -12.70
CA LEU A 84 -15.85 -3.64 -11.26
C LEU A 84 -14.97 -4.67 -10.53
N GLU A 85 -15.10 -5.95 -10.85
CA GLU A 85 -14.25 -7.03 -10.32
C GLU A 85 -12.78 -6.80 -10.64
N THR A 86 -12.46 -6.47 -11.90
CA THR A 86 -11.08 -6.20 -12.33
C THR A 86 -10.47 -5.04 -11.54
N SER A 87 -11.22 -3.95 -11.38
CA SER A 87 -10.75 -2.78 -10.63
C SER A 87 -10.55 -3.11 -9.15
N ASN A 88 -11.43 -3.93 -8.57
CA ASN A 88 -11.33 -4.37 -7.18
C ASN A 88 -10.09 -5.24 -6.94
N ILE A 89 -9.83 -6.20 -7.84
CA ILE A 89 -8.67 -7.09 -7.76
C ILE A 89 -7.37 -6.29 -7.87
N ILE A 90 -7.25 -5.43 -8.91
CA ILE A 90 -6.04 -4.61 -9.13
C ILE A 90 -5.81 -3.70 -7.92
N GLY A 91 -6.85 -3.03 -7.43
CA GLY A 91 -6.73 -2.10 -6.32
C GLY A 91 -6.35 -2.79 -5.01
N SER A 92 -6.91 -3.98 -4.76
CA SER A 92 -6.64 -4.77 -3.54
C SER A 92 -5.23 -5.38 -3.55
N ILE A 93 -4.80 -5.97 -4.67
CA ILE A 93 -3.44 -6.52 -4.81
C ILE A 93 -2.41 -5.40 -4.68
N SER A 94 -2.64 -4.27 -5.36
CA SER A 94 -1.72 -3.12 -5.30
C SER A 94 -1.64 -2.53 -3.88
N PHE A 95 -2.75 -2.48 -3.15
CA PHE A 95 -2.77 -2.07 -1.74
C PHE A 95 -1.89 -2.97 -0.87
N LEU A 96 -2.07 -4.30 -0.99
CA LEU A 96 -1.30 -5.28 -0.23
C LEU A 96 0.20 -5.26 -0.57
N LEU A 97 0.55 -5.07 -1.85
CA LEU A 97 1.94 -4.88 -2.27
C LEU A 97 2.53 -3.61 -1.64
N GLY A 98 1.79 -2.50 -1.64
CA GLY A 98 2.21 -1.25 -0.99
C GLY A 98 2.52 -1.43 0.49
N ILE A 99 1.63 -2.10 1.23
CA ILE A 99 1.85 -2.43 2.65
C ILE A 99 3.09 -3.31 2.83
N THR A 100 3.25 -4.32 1.99
CA THR A 100 4.39 -5.25 2.05
C THR A 100 5.71 -4.50 1.83
N PHE A 101 5.77 -3.62 0.83
CA PHE A 101 6.95 -2.79 0.59
C PHE A 101 7.24 -1.82 1.75
N LEU A 102 6.20 -1.23 2.37
CA LEU A 102 6.40 -0.42 3.57
C LEU A 102 6.98 -1.21 4.75
N CYS A 103 6.55 -2.46 4.96
CA CYS A 103 7.16 -3.33 5.96
C CYS A 103 8.67 -3.52 5.70
N PHE A 104 9.07 -3.74 4.45
CA PHE A 104 10.48 -3.81 4.07
C PHE A 104 11.23 -2.50 4.33
N VAL A 105 10.61 -1.34 4.08
CA VAL A 105 11.19 -0.03 4.40
C VAL A 105 11.45 0.11 5.90
N ILE A 106 10.50 -0.29 6.75
CA ILE A 106 10.65 -0.27 8.21
C ILE A 106 11.84 -1.14 8.64
N VAL A 107 11.91 -2.38 8.14
CA VAL A 107 13.02 -3.30 8.45
C VAL A 107 14.36 -2.69 8.08
N LEU A 108 14.50 -2.21 6.84
CA LEU A 108 15.75 -1.65 6.31
C LEU A 108 16.16 -0.32 6.98
N SER A 109 15.18 0.48 7.43
CA SER A 109 15.44 1.80 8.01
C SER A 109 16.36 1.75 9.24
N GLY A 110 16.22 0.76 10.13
CA GLY A 110 17.06 0.64 11.33
C GLY A 110 18.53 0.36 11.01
N TRP A 111 18.78 -0.37 9.91
CA TRP A 111 20.13 -0.71 9.47
C TRP A 111 20.90 0.48 8.90
N THR A 112 20.23 1.59 8.58
CA THR A 112 20.91 2.81 8.13
C THR A 112 21.69 3.50 9.24
N LYS A 113 21.29 3.32 10.52
CA LYS A 113 21.89 3.99 11.67
C LYS A 113 22.87 3.13 12.44
N SER A 114 22.45 1.94 12.89
CA SER A 114 23.30 1.05 13.70
C SER A 114 22.83 -0.40 13.66
N LYS A 115 23.70 -1.34 14.02
CA LYS A 115 23.34 -2.77 14.11
C LYS A 115 22.24 -3.03 15.15
N GLN A 116 22.28 -2.34 16.30
CA GLN A 116 21.30 -2.52 17.36
C GLN A 116 19.91 -2.05 16.92
N LEU A 117 19.83 -0.89 16.25
CA LEU A 117 18.57 -0.39 15.69
C LEU A 117 18.07 -1.28 14.54
N GLY A 118 18.97 -1.79 13.69
CA GLY A 118 18.62 -2.73 12.62
C GLY A 118 18.00 -4.03 13.15
N ILE A 119 18.54 -4.62 14.21
CA ILE A 119 17.95 -5.80 14.86
C ILE A 119 16.55 -5.47 15.40
N PHE A 120 16.42 -4.34 16.10
CA PHE A 120 15.14 -3.91 16.66
C PHE A 120 14.07 -3.72 15.57
N THR A 121 14.35 -2.97 14.51
CA THR A 121 13.38 -2.75 13.42
C THR A 121 13.07 -4.03 12.64
N THR A 122 14.02 -4.96 12.55
CA THR A 122 13.78 -6.26 11.92
C THR A 122 12.82 -7.11 12.73
N ILE A 123 13.00 -7.18 14.05
CA ILE A 123 12.08 -7.91 14.95
C ILE A 123 10.67 -7.32 14.86
N VAL A 124 10.55 -5.99 14.96
CA VAL A 124 9.25 -5.30 14.84
C VAL A 124 8.61 -5.55 13.47
N GLY A 125 9.40 -5.51 12.39
CA GLY A 125 8.91 -5.77 11.03
C GLY A 125 8.43 -7.20 10.84
N ILE A 126 9.13 -8.20 11.38
CA ILE A 126 8.71 -9.60 11.32
C ILE A 126 7.39 -9.79 12.08
N ILE A 127 7.30 -9.30 13.31
CA ILE A 127 6.07 -9.40 14.13
C ILE A 127 4.89 -8.74 13.39
N THR A 128 5.11 -7.53 12.86
CA THR A 128 4.07 -6.79 12.11
C THR A 128 3.63 -7.56 10.88
N PHE A 129 4.58 -8.08 10.09
CA PHE A 129 4.28 -8.85 8.88
C PHE A 129 3.53 -10.15 9.22
N THR A 130 3.91 -10.85 10.29
CA THR A 130 3.20 -12.04 10.77
C THR A 130 1.76 -11.74 11.15
N PHE A 131 1.50 -10.65 11.90
CA PHE A 131 0.13 -10.28 12.26
C PHE A 131 -0.72 -9.84 11.05
N ILE A 132 -0.13 -9.12 10.10
CA ILE A 132 -0.81 -8.80 8.84
C ILE A 132 -1.17 -10.09 8.10
N PHE A 133 -0.22 -11.03 7.97
CA PHE A 133 -0.43 -12.30 7.27
C PHE A 133 -1.51 -13.16 7.94
N MET A 134 -1.49 -13.27 9.27
CA MET A 134 -2.53 -13.98 10.04
C MET A 134 -3.92 -13.37 9.80
N THR A 135 -4.02 -12.04 9.81
CA THR A 135 -5.29 -11.33 9.59
C THR A 135 -5.86 -11.59 8.19
N ILE A 136 -5.00 -11.65 7.16
CA ILE A 136 -5.43 -11.87 5.78
C ILE A 136 -5.83 -13.33 5.54
N THR A 137 -5.09 -14.28 6.12
CA THR A 137 -5.33 -15.72 5.90
C THR A 137 -6.40 -16.31 6.81
N ASN A 138 -6.89 -15.56 7.80
CA ASN A 138 -7.79 -16.04 8.86
C ASN A 138 -7.27 -17.33 9.53
N ILE A 139 -5.95 -17.52 9.59
CA ILE A 139 -5.32 -18.62 10.32
C ILE A 139 -5.17 -18.14 11.77
N ALA A 140 -6.09 -18.58 12.62
CA ALA A 140 -6.08 -18.42 14.07
C ALA A 140 -6.50 -19.73 14.74
#